data_AF-A0A959W927-F1
#
_entry.id   AF-A0A959W927-F1
#
_cell.length_a   1.000
_cell.length_b   1.000
_cell.length_c   1.000
_cell.angle_alpha   90.00
_cell.angle_beta   90.00
_cell.angle_gamma   90.00
#
_symmetry.space_group_name_H-M   'P 1'
#
loop_
_entity.id
_entity.type
_entity.pdbx_description
1 polymer ?
#
loop_
_entity_poly.entity_id
_entity_poly.type
_entity_poly.pdbx_seq_one_letter_code
_entity_poly.pdbx_strand_id
1 'polypeptide(L)'
;MSAGRVFGIVLALLALAAIALMVFRPARVVGPSEDSLAHSLVSAANASEGGTCLEGGQGGKDGGGWLCRLRGRPDGASDVRAVVYAVDVDGWGCWNAHVVQGRPGGGMTRTLDGCITAADFARIGG
;
A
#
# COMPACT_ATOMS: atom_id res chain seq x y z
N MET A 1 38.92 -15.27 -23.40
CA MET A 1 38.09 -15.09 -22.19
C MET A 1 37.79 -16.46 -21.62
N SER A 2 38.17 -16.74 -20.37
CA SER A 2 38.04 -18.06 -19.75
C SER A 2 36.56 -18.37 -19.46
N ALA A 3 36.10 -19.59 -19.75
CA ALA A 3 34.70 -20.01 -19.57
C ALA A 3 34.15 -19.75 -18.15
N GLY A 4 34.99 -19.83 -17.12
CA GLY A 4 34.60 -19.51 -15.74
C GLY A 4 34.20 -18.04 -15.50
N ARG A 5 34.72 -17.11 -16.31
CA ARG A 5 34.39 -15.67 -16.21
C ARG A 5 33.01 -15.38 -16.78
N VAL A 6 32.64 -16.07 -17.87
CA VAL A 6 31.30 -15.99 -18.46
C VAL A 6 30.27 -16.59 -17.51
N PHE A 7 30.58 -17.75 -16.92
CA PHE A 7 29.70 -18.40 -15.96
C PHE A 7 29.43 -17.52 -14.72
N GLY A 8 30.46 -16.88 -14.17
CA GLY A 8 30.31 -15.94 -13.05
C GLY A 8 29.43 -14.72 -13.37
N ILE A 9 29.57 -14.15 -14.59
CA ILE A 9 28.74 -13.02 -15.02
C ILE A 9 27.27 -13.43 -15.15
N VAL A 10 27.00 -14.60 -15.75
CA VAL A 10 25.63 -15.12 -15.89
C VAL A 10 25.01 -15.38 -14.52
N LEU A 11 25.76 -15.96 -13.58
CA LEU A 11 25.27 -16.23 -12.23
C LEU A 11 24.99 -14.94 -11.44
N ALA A 12 25.84 -13.93 -11.59
CA ALA A 12 25.64 -12.62 -10.99
C ALA A 12 24.41 -11.90 -11.56
N LEU A 13 24.20 -11.98 -12.88
CA LEU A 13 23.01 -11.43 -13.54
C LEU A 13 21.73 -12.15 -13.10
N LEU A 14 21.75 -13.48 -12.95
CA LEU A 14 20.62 -14.26 -12.43
C LEU A 14 20.31 -13.89 -10.97
N ALA A 15 21.33 -13.71 -10.13
CA ALA A 15 21.13 -13.28 -8.75
C ALA A 15 20.54 -11.86 -8.68
N LEU A 16 21.05 -10.92 -9.47
CA LEU A 16 20.50 -9.56 -9.60
C LEU A 16 19.06 -9.58 -10.10
N ALA A 17 18.75 -10.40 -11.10
CA ALA A 17 17.39 -10.56 -11.61
C ALA A 17 16.46 -11.17 -10.55
N ALA A 18 16.93 -12.15 -9.78
CA ALA A 18 16.16 -12.75 -8.69
C ALA A 18 15.88 -11.75 -7.56
N ILE A 19 16.87 -10.94 -7.18
CA ILE A 19 16.70 -9.87 -6.19
C ILE A 19 15.73 -8.81 -6.72
N ALA A 20 15.90 -8.37 -7.97
CA ALA A 20 14.98 -7.44 -8.62
C ALA A 20 13.56 -8.02 -8.64
N LEU A 21 13.40 -9.29 -8.97
CA LEU A 21 12.09 -9.95 -8.92
C LEU A 21 11.55 -10.07 -7.50
N MET A 22 12.36 -10.23 -6.46
CA MET A 22 11.88 -10.20 -5.08
C MET A 22 11.48 -8.80 -4.61
N VAL A 23 12.15 -7.75 -5.09
CA VAL A 23 11.83 -6.35 -4.77
C VAL A 23 10.61 -5.87 -5.56
N PHE A 24 10.46 -6.30 -6.81
CA PHE A 24 9.38 -5.87 -7.71
C PHE A 24 8.20 -6.85 -7.79
N ARG A 25 8.33 -8.10 -7.33
CA ARG A 25 7.14 -8.93 -7.16
C ARG A 25 6.45 -8.48 -5.88
N PRO A 26 5.22 -7.96 -6.00
CA PRO A 26 4.43 -7.72 -4.81
C PRO A 26 4.34 -9.05 -4.08
N ALA A 27 4.71 -9.01 -2.81
CA ALA A 27 4.79 -10.18 -1.98
C ALA A 27 3.40 -10.84 -2.01
N ARG A 28 3.30 -12.04 -2.59
CA ARG A 28 2.14 -12.92 -2.39
C ARG A 28 2.18 -13.39 -0.93
N VAL A 29 2.01 -12.46 -0.01
CA VAL A 29 2.03 -12.70 1.43
C VAL A 29 0.59 -12.52 1.86
N VAL A 30 -0.07 -13.66 2.05
CA VAL A 30 -1.14 -13.91 3.03
C VAL A 30 -1.90 -12.65 3.47
N GLY A 31 -2.64 -12.02 2.57
CA GLY A 31 -3.42 -10.81 2.86
C GLY A 31 -2.58 -9.60 3.32
N PRO A 32 -2.95 -8.38 2.95
CA PRO A 32 -2.33 -7.20 3.54
C PRO A 32 -2.58 -7.17 5.06
N SER A 33 -1.57 -6.85 5.88
CA SER A 33 -1.82 -6.51 7.29
C SER A 33 -2.43 -5.12 7.42
N GLU A 34 -3.20 -4.89 8.48
CA GLU A 34 -3.89 -3.61 8.71
C GLU A 34 -2.92 -2.41 8.65
N ASP A 35 -1.73 -2.58 9.23
CA ASP A 35 -0.67 -1.56 9.28
C ASP A 35 -0.05 -1.27 7.91
N SER A 36 0.17 -2.31 7.08
CA SER A 36 0.74 -2.17 5.74
C SER A 36 -0.20 -1.39 4.82
N LEU A 37 -1.50 -1.70 4.91
CA LEU A 37 -2.52 -1.04 4.13
C LEU A 37 -2.72 0.41 4.60
N ALA A 38 -2.77 0.63 5.92
CA ALA A 38 -2.90 1.98 6.49
C ALA A 38 -1.74 2.88 6.07
N HIS A 39 -0.50 2.36 6.05
CA HIS A 39 0.66 3.13 5.65
C HIS A 39 0.63 3.51 4.17
N SER A 40 0.37 2.54 3.29
CA SER A 40 0.27 2.76 1.84
C SER A 40 -0.83 3.78 1.51
N LEU A 41 -1.98 3.69 2.20
CA LEU A 41 -3.11 4.60 2.01
C LEU A 41 -2.80 6.02 2.52
N VAL A 42 -2.15 6.17 3.69
CA VAL A 42 -1.75 7.48 4.24
C VAL A 42 -0.78 8.17 3.28
N SER A 43 0.19 7.43 2.73
CA SER A 43 1.16 7.94 1.77
C SER A 43 0.49 8.44 0.49
N ALA A 44 -0.37 7.62 -0.13
CA ALA A 44 -1.12 7.98 -1.33
C ALA A 44 -2.08 9.16 -1.11
N ALA A 45 -2.71 9.23 0.06
CA ALA A 45 -3.69 10.26 0.40
C ALA A 45 -3.04 11.59 0.86
N ASN A 46 -1.71 11.65 1.01
CA ASN A 46 -1.02 12.76 1.68
C ASN A 46 -1.64 13.12 3.06
N ALA A 47 -2.16 12.11 3.76
CA ALA A 47 -2.86 12.30 5.03
C ALA A 47 -1.88 12.62 6.17
N SER A 48 -2.37 13.25 7.25
CA SER A 48 -1.57 13.40 8.48
C SER A 48 -1.45 12.04 9.18
N GLU A 49 -0.26 11.76 9.74
CA GLU A 49 0.13 10.52 10.41
C GLU A 49 -0.99 9.97 11.32
N GLY A 50 -1.58 8.83 10.94
CA GLY A 50 -2.61 8.17 11.74
C GLY A 50 -3.80 7.67 10.92
N GLY A 51 -3.54 6.79 9.94
CA GLY A 51 -4.57 5.95 9.33
C GLY A 51 -4.83 4.72 10.18
N THR A 52 -6.10 4.33 10.35
CA THR A 52 -6.46 3.03 10.97
C THR A 52 -7.31 2.26 9.97
N CYS A 53 -6.92 1.05 9.64
CA CYS A 53 -7.67 0.14 8.78
C CYS A 53 -8.25 -0.99 9.61
N LEU A 54 -9.48 -1.37 9.32
CA LEU A 54 -10.17 -2.50 9.96
C LEU A 54 -10.62 -3.47 8.87
N GLU A 55 -10.32 -4.75 9.06
CA GLU A 55 -10.81 -5.82 8.21
C GLU A 55 -12.33 -6.01 8.42
N GLY A 56 -13.09 -6.24 7.34
CA GLY A 56 -14.56 -6.40 7.40
C GLY A 56 -15.36 -5.25 6.81
N GLY A 57 -14.73 -4.41 5.98
CA GLY A 57 -15.38 -3.40 5.18
C GLY A 57 -16.18 -3.94 4.00
N GLN A 58 -17.24 -3.22 3.59
CA GLN A 58 -17.99 -3.47 2.34
C GLN A 58 -17.17 -3.15 1.06
N GLY A 59 -15.84 -3.19 1.14
CA GLY A 59 -14.95 -2.85 0.04
C GLY A 59 -14.71 -3.98 -0.96
N GLY A 60 -14.98 -5.24 -0.61
CA GLY A 60 -14.63 -6.39 -1.46
C GLY A 60 -15.83 -7.02 -2.14
N LYS A 61 -15.81 -7.13 -3.48
CA LYS A 61 -16.76 -7.98 -4.23
C LYS A 61 -16.67 -9.47 -3.85
N ASP A 62 -15.54 -9.89 -3.27
CA ASP A 62 -15.25 -11.30 -2.97
C ASP A 62 -14.87 -11.55 -1.49
N GLY A 63 -15.48 -10.80 -0.55
CA GLY A 63 -15.55 -11.21 0.86
C GLY A 63 -14.43 -10.76 1.80
N GLY A 64 -13.58 -9.80 1.41
CA GLY A 64 -12.51 -9.27 2.26
C GLY A 64 -12.18 -7.82 1.94
N GLY A 65 -13.08 -6.90 2.26
CA GLY A 65 -12.83 -5.46 2.13
C GLY A 65 -12.27 -4.86 3.41
N TRP A 66 -11.54 -3.75 3.27
CA TRP A 66 -10.99 -3.00 4.39
C TRP A 66 -11.70 -1.66 4.55
N LEU A 67 -11.87 -1.20 5.78
CA LEU A 67 -12.34 0.15 6.08
C LEU A 67 -11.21 0.95 6.72
N CYS A 68 -10.70 1.93 5.99
CA CYS A 68 -9.58 2.74 6.42
C CYS A 68 -10.04 4.17 6.75
N ARG A 69 -9.85 4.57 8.00
CA ARG A 69 -10.10 5.94 8.46
C ARG A 69 -8.79 6.73 8.41
N LEU A 70 -8.76 7.76 7.57
CA LEU A 70 -7.66 8.71 7.44
C LEU A 70 -8.03 10.05 8.06
N ARG A 71 -7.03 10.75 8.62
CA ARG A 71 -7.18 12.16 9.04
C ARG A 71 -6.50 13.05 8.03
N GLY A 72 -7.24 14.03 7.51
CA GLY A 72 -6.68 15.03 6.60
C GLY A 72 -5.68 15.93 7.29
N ARG A 73 -4.66 16.35 6.55
CA ARG A 73 -3.70 17.33 7.05
C ARG A 73 -4.41 18.67 7.27
N PRO A 74 -4.22 19.36 8.41
CA PRO A 74 -4.84 20.67 8.63
C PRO A 74 -4.33 21.66 7.57
N ASP A 75 -5.22 22.11 6.71
CA ASP A 75 -4.95 23.05 5.60
C ASP A 75 -5.36 24.50 5.95
N GLY A 76 -5.37 24.83 7.24
CA GLY A 76 -5.76 26.16 7.73
C GLY A 76 -7.29 26.37 7.81
N ALA A 77 -8.09 25.48 7.24
CA ALA A 77 -9.51 25.36 7.53
C ALA A 77 -9.70 24.46 8.75
N SER A 78 -10.42 24.95 9.77
CA SER A 78 -10.48 24.40 11.13
C SER A 78 -11.12 23.01 11.30
N ASP A 79 -11.25 22.21 10.25
CA ASP A 79 -11.92 20.91 10.31
C ASP A 79 -10.98 19.80 9.83
N VAL A 80 -10.18 19.24 10.75
CA VAL A 80 -9.54 17.93 10.56
C VAL A 80 -10.64 16.87 10.53
N ARG A 81 -11.31 16.71 9.39
CA ARG A 81 -12.36 15.70 9.24
C ARG A 81 -11.71 14.36 8.96
N ALA A 82 -12.10 13.37 9.76
CA ALA A 82 -11.79 11.98 9.46
C ALA A 82 -12.57 11.56 8.19
N VAL A 83 -11.87 10.99 7.22
CA VAL A 83 -12.43 10.45 5.99
C VAL A 83 -12.29 8.94 6.05
N VAL A 84 -13.38 8.21 5.78
CA VAL A 84 -13.38 6.75 5.75
C VAL A 84 -13.42 6.29 4.31
N TYR A 85 -12.46 5.45 3.95
CA TYR A 85 -12.34 4.79 2.66
C TYR A 85 -12.69 3.31 2.81
N ALA A 86 -13.49 2.80 1.88
CA ALA A 86 -13.58 1.36 1.65
C ALA A 86 -12.51 0.98 0.63
N VAL A 87 -11.70 -0.03 0.97
CA VAL A 87 -10.53 -0.43 0.20
C VAL A 87 -10.70 -1.88 -0.23
N ASP A 88 -10.61 -2.11 -1.54
CA ASP A 88 -10.52 -3.42 -2.17
C ASP A 88 -9.06 -3.72 -2.46
N VAL A 89 -8.58 -4.92 -2.15
CA VAL A 89 -7.19 -5.32 -2.37
C VAL A 89 -7.21 -6.56 -3.26
N ASP A 90 -6.52 -6.48 -4.39
CA ASP A 90 -6.41 -7.58 -5.33
C ASP A 90 -5.42 -8.66 -4.86
N GLY A 91 -5.43 -9.81 -5.54
CA GLY A 91 -4.51 -10.93 -5.25
C GLY A 91 -3.03 -10.63 -5.53
N TRP A 92 -2.71 -9.41 -5.98
CA TRP A 92 -1.37 -8.91 -6.23
C TRP A 92 -0.97 -7.81 -5.23
N GLY A 93 -1.78 -7.52 -4.20
CA GLY A 93 -1.48 -6.49 -3.20
C GLY A 93 -1.64 -5.05 -3.71
N CYS A 94 -2.25 -4.86 -4.88
CA CYS A 94 -2.73 -3.57 -5.34
C CYS A 94 -4.12 -3.31 -4.80
N TRP A 95 -4.43 -2.05 -4.52
CA TRP A 95 -5.65 -1.67 -3.84
C TRP A 95 -6.34 -0.48 -4.49
N ASN A 96 -7.66 -0.45 -4.35
CA ASN A 96 -8.52 0.63 -4.79
C ASN A 96 -9.40 1.07 -3.62
N ALA A 97 -9.31 2.35 -3.28
CA ALA A 97 -9.99 2.95 -2.16
C ALA A 97 -10.99 4.01 -2.64
N HIS A 98 -12.19 4.00 -2.08
CA HIS A 98 -13.22 5.00 -2.36
C HIS A 98 -13.84 5.52 -1.08
N VAL A 99 -14.11 6.82 -1.02
CA VAL A 99 -14.70 7.45 0.16
C VAL A 99 -16.12 6.94 0.38
N VAL A 100 -16.36 6.40 1.58
CA VAL A 100 -17.69 5.99 2.05
C VAL A 100 -18.24 6.94 3.11
N GLN A 101 -17.36 7.69 3.80
CA GLN A 101 -17.78 8.67 4.80
C GLN A 101 -16.81 9.85 4.90
N GLY A 102 -17.35 11.04 5.15
CA GLY A 102 -16.55 12.28 5.27
C GLY A 102 -16.35 12.98 3.94
N ARG A 103 -15.78 14.19 3.99
CA ARG A 103 -15.45 14.97 2.79
C ARG A 103 -13.93 15.09 2.71
N PRO A 104 -13.29 14.60 1.62
CA PRO A 104 -11.86 14.76 1.44
C PRO A 104 -11.50 16.24 1.33
N GLY A 105 -10.41 16.62 1.99
CA GLY A 105 -9.82 17.96 2.06
C GLY A 105 -8.29 17.85 2.21
N GLY A 106 -7.55 18.96 2.15
CA GLY A 106 -6.10 18.94 2.32
C GLY A 106 -5.32 18.05 1.35
N GLY A 107 -5.74 17.96 0.08
CA GLY A 107 -5.05 17.16 -0.96
C GLY A 107 -5.55 15.72 -1.13
N MET A 108 -6.51 15.27 -0.31
CA MET A 108 -7.17 13.97 -0.49
C MET A 108 -8.20 13.98 -1.62
N THR A 109 -8.35 12.85 -2.30
CA THR A 109 -9.31 12.64 -3.39
C THR A 109 -10.43 11.68 -2.99
N ARG A 110 -11.53 11.63 -3.76
CA ARG A 110 -12.64 10.70 -3.48
C ARG A 110 -12.30 9.24 -3.77
N THR A 111 -11.32 9.03 -4.63
CA THR A 111 -10.81 7.73 -5.04
C THR A 111 -9.30 7.77 -4.99
N LEU A 112 -8.70 6.71 -4.47
CA LEU A 112 -7.27 6.51 -4.39
C LEU A 112 -6.97 5.10 -4.85
N ASP A 113 -5.84 4.92 -5.49
CA ASP A 113 -5.34 3.61 -5.90
C ASP A 113 -3.84 3.55 -5.67
N GLY A 114 -3.34 2.35 -5.43
CA GLY A 114 -1.94 2.12 -5.13
C GLY A 114 -1.61 0.64 -5.03
N CYS A 115 -0.33 0.34 -4.83
CA CYS A 115 0.09 -1.02 -4.54
C CYS A 115 0.95 -1.05 -3.29
N ILE A 116 0.78 -2.08 -2.47
CA ILE A 116 1.63 -2.30 -1.31
C ILE A 116 3.00 -2.72 -1.81
N THR A 117 4.02 -1.96 -1.41
CA THR A 117 5.41 -2.17 -1.79
C THR A 117 6.20 -2.76 -0.62
N ALA A 118 7.37 -3.35 -0.91
CA ALA A 118 8.25 -3.87 0.13
C ALA A 118 8.70 -2.78 1.15
N ALA A 119 8.72 -1.51 0.74
CA ALA A 119 9.02 -0.39 1.64
C ALA A 119 7.96 -0.21 2.73
N ASP A 120 6.69 -0.53 2.44
CA ASP A 120 5.59 -0.48 3.40
C ASP A 120 5.75 -1.55 4.49
N PHE A 121 6.31 -2.72 4.16
CA PHE A 121 6.61 -3.78 5.13
C PHE A 121 7.85 -3.51 5.97
N ALA A 122 8.90 -2.95 5.37
CA ALA A 122 10.20 -2.78 6.02
C ALA A 122 10.17 -1.79 7.21
N ARG A 123 9.16 -0.93 7.29
CA ARG A 123 9.03 0.11 8.33
C ARG A 123 8.21 -0.32 9.56
N ILE A 124 7.52 -1.45 9.49
CA ILE A 124 6.65 -1.95 10.58
C ILE A 124 7.45 -2.84 11.56
N GLY A 125 8.62 -3.34 11.16
CA GLY A 125 9.49 -4.20 11.99
C GLY A 125 10.63 -3.49 12.74
N GLY A 126 10.60 -2.16 12.85
CA GLY A 126 11.63 -1.34 13.50
C GLY A 126 11.21 -0.80 14.86
#